data_AF-A0A7V2LCP5-F1
#
_entry.id   AF-A0A7V2LCP5-F1
#
_cell.length_a   1.000
_cell.length_b   1.000
_cell.length_c   1.000
_cell.angle_alpha   90.00
_cell.angle_beta   90.00
_cell.angle_gamma   90.00
#
_symmetry.space_group_name_H-M   'P 1'
#
loop_
_entity.id
_entity.type
_entity.pdbx_description
1 polymer ?
#
loop_
_entity_poly.entity_id
_entity_poly.type
_entity_poly.pdbx_seq_one_letter_code
_entity_poly.pdbx_strand_id
1 'polypeptide(L)'
;MLIPTPALVDALMQKAPPGRLVTVEQIRERLAQDFKVDSTCPLTTGIFIRIAAEAAEEYRHMGRKNITPYWRVIKSDGSLNEKFPGGAEAQARRLKEEGHAIEPGKGKKPPRVKDFEKSLVKL
;
A
#
# COMPACT_ATOMS: atom_id res chain seq x y z
N MET A 1 21.04 -6.54 -4.17
CA MET A 1 19.72 -6.45 -3.50
C MET A 1 19.76 -5.33 -2.45
N LEU A 2 18.73 -4.48 -2.40
CA LEU A 2 18.55 -3.40 -1.43
C LEU A 2 17.71 -3.88 -0.24
N ILE A 3 18.16 -3.57 0.98
CA ILE A 3 17.30 -3.55 2.18
C ILE A 3 16.86 -2.10 2.37
N PRO A 4 15.58 -1.75 2.06
CA PRO A 4 15.14 -0.38 2.11
C PRO A 4 15.02 0.10 3.56
N THR A 5 14.87 1.41 3.78
CA THR A 5 14.48 1.95 5.09
C THR A 5 12.96 2.16 5.14
N PRO A 6 12.35 2.25 6.34
CA PRO A 6 10.94 2.61 6.47
C PRO A 6 10.58 3.92 5.76
N ALA A 7 11.45 4.94 5.84
CA ALA A 7 11.24 6.24 5.22
C ALA A 7 11.20 6.19 3.69
N LEU A 8 12.04 5.35 3.07
CA LEU A 8 12.03 5.17 1.60
C LEU A 8 10.73 4.52 1.12
N VAL A 9 10.24 3.52 1.85
CA VAL A 9 8.96 2.87 1.56
C VAL A 9 7.81 3.85 1.74
N ASP A 10 7.75 4.54 2.88
CA ASP A 10 6.71 5.51 3.21
C ASP A 10 6.62 6.63 2.16
N ALA A 11 7.76 7.18 1.72
CA ALA A 11 7.81 8.21 0.69
C ALA A 11 7.16 7.77 -0.63
N LEU A 12 7.29 6.50 -1.02
CA LEU A 12 6.63 5.96 -2.21
C LEU A 12 5.14 5.69 -1.98
N MET A 13 4.75 5.28 -0.77
CA MET A 13 3.33 5.13 -0.42
C MET A 13 2.59 6.48 -0.48
N GLN A 14 3.24 7.57 -0.06
CA GLN A 14 2.68 8.92 -0.12
C GLN A 14 2.45 9.43 -1.56
N LYS A 15 3.09 8.84 -2.57
CA LYS A 15 2.89 9.21 -3.98
C LYS A 15 1.55 8.76 -4.56
N ALA A 16 0.73 7.97 -3.85
CA ALA A 16 -0.59 7.57 -4.31
C ALA A 16 -1.61 8.70 -4.06
N PRO A 17 -2.07 9.46 -5.08
CA PRO A 17 -3.11 10.47 -4.90
C PRO A 17 -4.49 9.83 -4.67
N PRO A 18 -5.51 10.60 -4.25
CA PRO A 18 -6.87 10.09 -4.05
C PRO A 18 -7.42 9.35 -5.27
N GLY A 19 -8.04 8.17 -5.05
CA GLY A 19 -8.60 7.34 -6.11
C GLY A 19 -7.56 6.62 -6.98
N ARG A 20 -6.28 6.68 -6.61
CA ARG A 20 -5.19 5.97 -7.29
C ARG A 20 -4.49 5.01 -6.34
N LEU A 21 -3.87 4.00 -6.92
CA LEU A 21 -3.27 2.88 -6.22
C LEU A 21 -1.80 2.74 -6.54
N VAL A 22 -1.09 2.13 -5.60
CA VAL A 22 0.29 1.67 -5.74
C VAL A 22 0.34 0.21 -5.30
N THR A 23 1.10 -0.63 -6.00
CA THR A 23 1.32 -2.01 -5.55
C THR A 23 2.62 -2.13 -4.75
N VAL A 24 2.68 -3.15 -3.89
CA VAL A 24 3.93 -3.55 -3.22
C VAL A 24 5.05 -3.80 -4.24
N GLU A 25 4.73 -4.35 -5.41
CA GLU A 25 5.73 -4.60 -6.45
C GLU A 25 6.28 -3.31 -7.03
N GLN A 26 5.42 -2.33 -7.35
CA GLN A 26 5.87 -1.05 -7.87
C GLN A 26 6.81 -0.34 -6.88
N ILE A 27 6.55 -0.43 -5.58
CA ILE A 27 7.44 0.12 -4.54
C ILE A 27 8.82 -0.56 -4.62
N ARG A 28 8.84 -1.89 -4.72
CA ARG A 28 10.09 -2.67 -4.78
C ARG A 28 10.90 -2.40 -6.05
N GLU A 29 10.23 -2.39 -7.20
CA GLU A 29 10.83 -2.10 -8.50
C GLU A 29 11.38 -0.69 -8.55
N ARG A 30 10.61 0.30 -8.07
CA ARG A 30 11.03 1.69 -8.02
C ARG A 30 12.29 1.88 -7.17
N LEU A 31 12.33 1.27 -5.99
CA LEU A 31 13.51 1.31 -5.12
C LEU A 31 14.72 0.58 -5.73
N ALA A 32 14.50 -0.53 -6.42
CA ALA A 32 15.58 -1.23 -7.11
C ALA A 32 16.19 -0.35 -8.22
N GLN A 33 15.34 0.34 -8.98
CA GLN A 33 15.75 1.28 -10.03
C GLN A 33 16.48 2.50 -9.46
N ASP A 34 15.92 3.16 -8.43
CA ASP A 34 16.49 4.37 -7.82
C ASP A 34 17.92 4.11 -7.28
N PHE A 35 18.16 2.91 -6.74
CA PHE A 35 19.45 2.51 -6.17
C PHE A 35 20.33 1.68 -7.11
N LYS A 36 19.90 1.45 -8.36
CA LYS A 36 20.63 0.67 -9.38
C LYS A 36 21.05 -0.72 -8.90
N VAL A 37 20.11 -1.45 -8.29
CA VAL A 37 20.30 -2.85 -7.85
C VAL A 37 19.28 -3.76 -8.51
N ASP A 38 19.52 -5.07 -8.49
CA ASP A 38 18.63 -6.04 -9.16
C ASP A 38 17.26 -6.18 -8.49
N SER A 39 17.17 -5.95 -7.17
CA SER A 39 15.94 -6.17 -6.41
C SER A 39 15.95 -5.49 -5.05
N THR A 40 14.74 -5.27 -4.51
CA THR A 40 14.48 -4.82 -3.14
C THR A 40 13.92 -5.98 -2.31
N CYS A 41 14.41 -6.16 -1.08
CA CYS A 41 14.02 -7.27 -0.20
C CYS A 41 12.51 -7.26 0.08
N PRO A 42 11.77 -8.33 -0.29
CA PRO A 42 10.32 -8.37 -0.14
C PRO A 42 9.89 -8.41 1.33
N LEU A 43 10.64 -9.10 2.18
CA LEU A 43 10.32 -9.26 3.60
C LEU A 43 10.33 -7.92 4.32
N THR A 44 11.44 -7.20 4.24
CA THR A 44 11.57 -5.88 4.89
C THR A 44 10.63 -4.86 4.27
N THR A 45 10.41 -4.88 2.96
CA THR A 45 9.41 -4.00 2.32
C THR A 45 8.02 -4.23 2.91
N GLY A 46 7.57 -5.49 3.03
CA GLY A 46 6.27 -5.80 3.65
C GLY A 46 6.18 -5.36 5.11
N ILE A 47 7.24 -5.56 5.90
CA ILE A 47 7.33 -5.09 7.30
C ILE A 47 7.23 -3.56 7.36
N PHE A 48 7.94 -2.85 6.49
CA PHE A 48 7.98 -1.39 6.50
C PHE A 48 6.72 -0.72 5.96
N ILE A 49 6.02 -1.35 5.00
CA ILE A 49 4.67 -0.90 4.60
C ILE A 49 3.73 -0.97 5.81
N ARG A 50 3.79 -2.05 6.61
CA ARG A 50 2.98 -2.14 7.83
C ARG A 50 3.38 -1.08 8.85
N ILE A 51 4.67 -0.87 9.10
CA ILE A 51 5.14 0.18 10.02
C ILE A 51 4.63 1.57 9.60
N ALA A 52 4.71 1.91 8.31
CA ALA A 52 4.17 3.15 7.78
C ALA A 52 2.65 3.26 7.98
N ALA A 53 1.91 2.17 7.83
CA ALA A 53 0.47 2.13 8.07
C ALA A 53 0.10 2.36 9.54
N GLU A 54 0.80 1.69 10.48
CA GLU A 54 0.58 1.86 11.92
C GLU A 54 0.92 3.30 12.34
N ALA A 55 2.06 3.84 11.86
CA ALA A 55 2.45 5.23 12.12
C ALA A 55 1.44 6.26 11.58
N ALA A 56 0.84 5.99 10.42
CA ALA A 56 -0.22 6.84 9.86
C ALA A 56 -1.48 6.87 10.77
N GLU A 57 -1.84 5.76 11.38
CA GLU A 57 -2.96 5.71 12.33
C GLU A 57 -2.62 6.40 13.66
N GLU A 58 -1.41 6.24 14.19
CA GLU A 58 -0.94 7.01 15.35
C GLU A 58 -1.05 8.52 15.10
N TYR A 59 -0.57 8.98 13.93
CA TYR A 59 -0.70 10.37 13.52
C TYR A 59 -2.16 10.82 13.37
N ARG A 60 -3.04 9.94 12.86
CA ARG A 60 -4.48 10.21 12.80
C ARG A 60 -5.08 10.40 14.18
N HIS A 61 -4.71 9.57 15.15
CA HIS A 61 -5.15 9.69 16.55
C HIS A 61 -4.65 10.97 17.22
N MET A 62 -3.48 11.46 16.83
CA MET A 62 -2.95 12.77 17.25
C MET A 62 -3.60 13.96 16.53
N GLY A 63 -4.58 13.73 15.64
CA GLY A 63 -5.27 14.79 14.90
C GLY A 63 -4.51 15.34 13.69
N ARG A 64 -3.42 14.69 13.24
CA ARG A 64 -2.73 15.07 12.00
C ARG A 64 -3.61 14.74 10.80
N LYS A 65 -3.75 15.70 9.89
CA LYS A 65 -4.56 15.54 8.67
C LYS A 65 -3.77 14.96 7.50
N ASN A 66 -2.48 15.29 7.40
CA ASN A 66 -1.60 14.76 6.37
C ASN A 66 -0.87 13.52 6.92
N ILE A 67 -1.40 12.35 6.61
CA ILE A 67 -0.87 11.04 7.00
C ILE A 67 -0.61 10.21 5.75
N THR A 68 0.25 9.21 5.84
CA THR A 68 0.48 8.29 4.73
C THR A 68 -0.83 7.59 4.35
N PRO A 69 -1.25 7.66 3.06
CA PRO A 69 -2.50 7.06 2.60
C PRO A 69 -2.34 5.56 2.39
N TYR A 70 -1.99 4.84 3.46
CA TYR A 70 -1.56 3.44 3.40
C TYR A 70 -2.62 2.52 2.77
N TRP A 71 -3.91 2.87 2.88
CA TRP A 71 -5.01 2.10 2.28
C TRP A 71 -4.95 2.02 0.76
N ARG A 72 -4.25 2.95 0.09
CA ARG A 72 -4.03 2.96 -1.37
C ARG A 72 -2.94 1.98 -1.82
N VAL A 73 -2.27 1.32 -0.88
CA VAL A 73 -1.25 0.31 -1.17
C VAL A 73 -1.86 -1.08 -1.15
N ILE A 74 -1.81 -1.77 -2.30
CA ILE A 74 -2.40 -3.10 -2.49
C ILE A 74 -1.32 -4.13 -2.85
N LYS A 75 -1.63 -5.41 -2.73
CA LYS A 75 -0.75 -6.48 -3.22
C LYS A 75 -0.72 -6.46 -4.75
N SER A 76 0.28 -7.11 -5.33
CA SER A 76 0.53 -7.11 -6.78
C SER A 76 -0.61 -7.72 -7.61
N ASP A 77 -1.43 -8.58 -7.01
CA ASP A 77 -2.61 -9.21 -7.62
C ASP A 77 -3.92 -8.43 -7.39
N GLY A 78 -3.81 -7.18 -6.90
CA GLY A 78 -4.97 -6.34 -6.57
C GLY A 78 -5.59 -6.63 -5.21
N SER A 79 -5.11 -7.64 -4.49
CA SER A 79 -5.70 -8.00 -3.20
C SER A 79 -5.33 -7.03 -2.07
N LEU A 80 -6.25 -6.91 -1.12
CA LEU A 80 -6.09 -6.06 0.06
C LEU A 80 -5.14 -6.69 1.08
N ASN A 81 -4.54 -5.84 1.91
CA ASN A 81 -3.58 -6.24 2.92
C ASN A 81 -4.27 -6.51 4.27
N GLU A 82 -4.37 -7.79 4.63
CA GLU A 82 -5.01 -8.26 5.86
C GLU A 82 -4.28 -7.82 7.13
N LYS A 83 -3.00 -7.46 7.02
CA LYS A 83 -2.16 -7.03 8.16
C LYS A 83 -2.15 -5.52 8.37
N PHE A 84 -2.96 -4.77 7.62
CA PHE A 84 -3.11 -3.34 7.86
C PHE A 84 -3.90 -3.04 9.13
N PRO A 85 -3.76 -1.82 9.70
CA PRO A 85 -4.60 -1.37 10.79
C PRO A 85 -6.09 -1.49 10.43
N GLY A 86 -6.85 -2.19 11.27
CA GLY A 86 -8.27 -2.51 11.03
C GLY A 86 -8.53 -3.58 9.97
N GLY A 87 -7.49 -4.24 9.45
CA GLY A 87 -7.58 -5.34 8.50
C GLY A 87 -8.08 -4.95 7.11
N ALA A 88 -8.34 -5.97 6.29
CA ALA A 88 -8.80 -5.79 4.90
C ALA A 88 -10.17 -5.06 4.82
N GLU A 89 -11.01 -5.17 5.84
CA GLU A 89 -12.31 -4.49 5.90
C GLU A 89 -12.17 -2.97 6.03
N ALA A 90 -11.28 -2.51 6.91
CA ALA A 90 -11.01 -1.07 7.07
C ALA A 90 -10.36 -0.50 5.81
N GLN A 91 -9.42 -1.24 5.20
CA GLN A 91 -8.85 -0.85 3.90
C GLN A 91 -9.92 -0.77 2.82
N ALA A 92 -10.80 -1.77 2.71
CA ALA A 92 -11.88 -1.79 1.73
C ALA A 92 -12.83 -0.60 1.89
N ARG A 93 -13.18 -0.23 3.14
CA ARG A 93 -14.05 0.93 3.41
C ARG A 93 -13.43 2.22 2.89
N ARG A 94 -12.16 2.50 3.22
CA ARG A 94 -11.45 3.70 2.74
C ARG A 94 -11.31 3.73 1.22
N LEU A 95 -11.06 2.58 0.59
CA LEU A 95 -10.98 2.48 -0.86
C LEU A 95 -12.34 2.73 -1.54
N LYS A 96 -13.44 2.25 -0.95
CA LYS A 96 -14.80 2.52 -1.45
C LYS A 96 -15.16 4.01 -1.32
N GLU A 97 -14.74 4.67 -0.24
CA GLU A 97 -14.90 6.13 -0.07
C GLU A 97 -14.18 6.92 -1.18
N GLU A 98 -13.11 6.36 -1.76
CA GLU A 98 -12.40 6.93 -2.90
C GLU A 98 -12.92 6.44 -4.28
N GLY A 99 -14.04 5.71 -4.31
CA GLY A 99 -14.71 5.28 -5.54
C GLY A 99 -14.25 3.94 -6.11
N HIS A 100 -13.41 3.18 -5.40
CA HIS A 100 -13.01 1.85 -5.85
C HIS A 100 -14.10 0.81 -5.61
N ALA A 101 -14.37 -0.01 -6.62
CA ALA A 101 -15.17 -1.22 -6.47
C ALA A 101 -14.32 -2.33 -5.86
N ILE A 102 -14.82 -2.97 -4.80
CA ILE A 102 -14.14 -4.07 -4.11
C ILE A 102 -14.87 -5.38 -4.44
N GLU A 103 -14.12 -6.33 -5.00
CA GLU A 103 -14.60 -7.70 -5.20
C GLU A 103 -14.34 -8.52 -3.94
N PRO A 104 -15.37 -9.24 -3.44
CA PRO A 104 -15.20 -10.08 -2.27
C PRO A 104 -14.21 -11.21 -2.55
N GLY A 105 -13.45 -11.57 -1.53
CA GLY A 105 -12.60 -12.75 -1.55
C GLY A 105 -13.43 -14.02 -1.67
N LYS A 106 -12.88 -15.05 -2.33
CA LYS A 106 -13.47 -16.39 -2.34
C LYS A 106 -12.78 -17.26 -1.29
N GLY A 107 -13.55 -17.82 -0.36
CA GLY A 107 -13.03 -18.65 0.73
C GLY A 107 -12.09 -17.85 1.64
N LYS A 108 -10.87 -18.34 1.86
CA LYS A 108 -9.84 -17.68 2.68
C LYS A 108 -9.05 -16.59 1.94
N LYS A 109 -9.37 -16.30 0.68
CA LYS A 109 -8.66 -15.26 -0.07
C LYS A 109 -9.11 -13.87 0.39
N PRO A 110 -8.21 -12.88 0.49
CA PRO A 110 -8.58 -11.51 0.78
C PRO A 110 -9.45 -10.91 -0.35
N PRO A 111 -10.27 -9.88 -0.04
CA PRO A 111 -10.91 -9.05 -1.06
C PRO A 111 -9.88 -8.39 -1.97
N ARG A 112 -10.32 -7.94 -3.14
CA ARG A 112 -9.45 -7.25 -4.13
C ARG A 112 -10.13 -6.03 -4.70
N VAL A 113 -9.35 -5.09 -5.22
CA VAL A 113 -9.89 -3.97 -6.00
C VAL A 113 -10.18 -4.45 -7.42
N LYS A 114 -11.40 -4.18 -7.92
CA LYS A 114 -11.80 -4.48 -9.30
C LYS A 114 -11.05 -3.57 -10.27
N ASP A 115 -10.56 -4.14 -11.38
CA ASP A 115 -9.84 -3.42 -12.44
C ASP A 115 -8.74 -2.48 -11.90
N PHE A 116 -8.03 -2.92 -10.85
CA PHE A 116 -7.10 -2.08 -10.08
C PHE A 116 -6.00 -1.48 -10.95
N GLU A 117 -5.63 -2.18 -12.03
CA GLU A 117 -4.61 -1.78 -13.01
C GLU A 117 -4.93 -0.42 -13.63
N LYS A 118 -6.21 -0.10 -13.85
CA LYS A 118 -6.65 1.21 -14.38
C LYS A 118 -6.36 2.36 -13.40
N SER A 119 -6.21 2.04 -12.13
CA SER A 119 -6.00 2.99 -11.03
C SER A 119 -4.53 3.11 -10.61
N LEU A 120 -3.62 2.30 -11.16
CA LEU A 120 -2.20 2.32 -10.77
C LEU A 120 -1.49 3.60 -11.21
N VAL A 121 -0.80 4.28 -10.29
CA VAL A 121 0.14 5.35 -10.70
C VAL A 121 1.44 4.75 -11.24
N LYS A 122 2.19 5.55 -12.00
CA LYS A 122 3.59 5.27 -12.30
C LYS A 122 4.45 5.88 -11.19
N LEU A 123 5.23 5.07 -10.49
CA LEU A 123 6.03 5.50 -9.34
C LEU A 123 7.35 6.17 -9.68
#